data_AF-M0KXE2-F1
#
_entry.id   AF-M0KXE2-F1
#
_cell.length_a   1.000
_cell.length_b   1.000
_cell.length_c   1.000
_cell.angle_alpha   90.00
_cell.angle_beta   90.00
_cell.angle_gamma   90.00
#
_symmetry.space_group_name_H-M   'P 1'
#
loop_
_entity.id
_entity.type
_entity.pdbx_description
1 polymer ?
#
loop_
_entity_poly.entity_id
_entity_poly.type
_entity_poly.pdbx_seq_one_letter_code
_entity_poly.pdbx_strand_id
1 'polypeptide(L)'
;MSGYRAAFRSIYHDYIGEPDKERDIYVGFGLFFAGITLTIVGFCLFLYSNVLESGSPLYWQIREVALVVGFVGLPSVLLSVVVLLPVGFKTRVVSGAGTLFCLAATIILVDVFPYAWTTSEGINGSVWTISVYATGLVTVVASTGAALVAHYLERATTSSESAEAVESSESESESVSKADVDSDI
;
A
#
# COMPACT_ATOMS: atom_id res chain seq x y z
N MET A 1 4.11 12.66 42.66
CA MET A 1 3.89 13.06 41.25
C MET A 1 4.55 12.06 40.26
N SER A 2 4.48 10.75 40.47
CA SER A 2 5.14 9.74 39.61
C SER A 2 4.18 8.92 38.73
N GLY A 3 2.86 9.00 38.94
CA GLY A 3 1.87 8.19 38.22
C GLY A 3 1.64 8.61 36.76
N TYR A 4 1.73 9.91 36.45
CA TYR A 4 1.49 10.41 35.09
C TYR A 4 2.54 9.95 34.07
N ARG A 5 3.80 9.81 34.49
CA ARG A 5 4.88 9.32 33.61
C ARG A 5 4.74 7.83 33.27
N ALA A 6 4.19 7.04 34.19
CA ALA A 6 3.94 5.62 33.97
C ALA A 6 2.73 5.40 33.04
N ALA A 7 1.66 6.17 33.22
CA ALA A 7 0.50 6.14 32.33
C ALA A 7 0.84 6.66 30.92
N PHE A 8 1.68 7.70 30.81
CA PHE A 8 2.14 8.17 29.50
C PHE A 8 3.04 7.14 28.82
N ARG A 9 3.91 6.45 29.58
CA ARG A 9 4.75 5.37 29.06
C ARG A 9 3.91 4.15 28.65
N SER A 10 2.87 3.79 29.39
CA SER A 10 1.99 2.68 29.01
C SER A 10 1.17 3.02 27.78
N ILE A 11 0.67 4.25 27.64
CA ILE A 11 -0.02 4.72 26.43
C ILE A 11 0.95 4.80 25.25
N TYR A 12 2.19 5.26 25.48
CA TYR A 12 3.23 5.28 24.46
C TYR A 12 3.59 3.85 24.03
N HIS A 13 3.66 2.89 24.95
CA HIS A 13 3.97 1.48 24.66
C HIS A 13 2.77 0.68 24.13
N ASP A 14 1.53 1.11 24.39
CA ASP A 14 0.30 0.56 23.80
C ASP A 14 0.13 1.02 22.34
N TYR A 15 0.53 2.25 22.03
CA TYR A 15 0.46 2.80 20.67
C TYR A 15 1.75 2.57 19.85
N ILE A 16 2.88 2.44 20.53
CA ILE A 16 4.23 2.21 20.01
C ILE A 16 4.78 0.97 20.73
N GLY A 17 4.03 -0.14 20.64
CA GLY A 17 4.56 -1.44 20.96
C GLY A 17 5.68 -1.77 19.96
N GLU A 18 6.73 -2.44 20.43
CA GLU A 18 7.71 -3.08 19.55
C GLU A 18 6.93 -3.92 18.52
N PRO A 19 7.01 -3.61 17.22
CA PRO A 19 6.23 -4.36 16.25
C PRO A 19 6.78 -5.78 16.22
N ASP A 20 5.92 -6.75 16.55
CA ASP A 20 6.03 -8.12 16.07
C ASP A 20 6.12 -8.06 14.54
N LYS A 21 7.33 -7.87 14.01
CA LYS A 21 7.62 -7.83 12.58
C LYS A 21 7.00 -9.04 11.88
N GLU A 22 6.92 -10.17 12.59
CA GLU A 22 6.31 -11.41 12.11
C GLU A 22 4.82 -11.27 11.77
N ARG A 23 4.01 -10.58 12.59
CA ARG A 23 2.57 -10.43 12.33
C ARG A 23 2.30 -9.61 11.06
N ASP A 24 3.01 -8.51 10.90
CA ASP A 24 2.87 -7.64 9.73
C ASP A 24 3.27 -8.39 8.45
N ILE A 25 4.28 -9.28 8.54
CA ILE A 25 4.67 -10.17 7.45
C ILE A 25 3.52 -11.11 7.07
N TYR A 26 2.89 -11.81 8.03
CA TYR A 26 1.78 -12.72 7.73
C TYR A 26 0.55 -12.00 7.18
N VAL A 27 0.20 -10.84 7.74
CA VAL A 27 -0.94 -10.04 7.26
C VAL A 27 -0.66 -9.53 5.85
N GLY A 28 0.54 -9.03 5.60
CA GLY A 28 0.99 -8.59 4.29
C GLY A 28 0.94 -9.70 3.25
N PHE A 29 1.57 -10.84 3.50
CA PHE A 29 1.51 -11.99 2.59
C PHE A 29 0.08 -12.51 2.40
N GLY A 30 -0.72 -12.58 3.47
CA GLY A 30 -2.11 -12.99 3.41
C GLY A 30 -2.94 -12.08 2.49
N LEU A 31 -2.84 -10.76 2.65
CA LEU A 31 -3.49 -9.76 1.79
C LEU A 31 -3.03 -9.84 0.34
N PHE A 32 -1.75 -10.12 0.11
CA PHE A 32 -1.18 -10.25 -1.23
C PHE A 32 -1.76 -11.45 -1.96
N PHE A 33 -1.64 -12.64 -1.36
CA PHE A 33 -2.14 -13.87 -1.98
C PHE A 33 -3.65 -13.86 -2.11
N ALA A 34 -4.38 -13.42 -1.07
CA ALA A 34 -5.83 -13.25 -1.15
C ALA A 34 -6.21 -12.28 -2.27
N GLY A 35 -5.55 -11.11 -2.36
CA GLY A 35 -5.82 -10.12 -3.39
C GLY A 35 -5.57 -10.62 -4.82
N ILE A 36 -4.46 -11.34 -5.04
CA ILE A 36 -4.16 -11.96 -6.34
C ILE A 36 -5.18 -13.05 -6.66
N THR A 37 -5.48 -13.95 -5.71
CA THR A 37 -6.47 -15.01 -5.91
C THR A 37 -7.83 -14.44 -6.24
N LEU A 38 -8.29 -13.41 -5.51
CA LEU A 38 -9.53 -12.70 -5.83
C LEU A 38 -9.46 -12.14 -7.25
N THR A 39 -8.41 -11.41 -7.60
CA THR A 39 -8.28 -10.81 -8.95
C THR A 39 -8.35 -11.87 -10.05
N ILE A 40 -7.66 -13.00 -9.90
CA ILE A 40 -7.69 -14.12 -10.85
C ILE A 40 -9.09 -14.73 -10.93
N VAL A 41 -9.72 -15.01 -9.78
CA VAL A 41 -11.07 -15.58 -9.72
C VAL A 41 -12.08 -14.63 -10.37
N GLY A 42 -12.03 -13.34 -10.07
CA GLY A 42 -12.88 -12.31 -10.67
C GLY A 42 -12.71 -12.27 -12.18
N PHE A 43 -11.47 -12.29 -12.67
CA PHE A 43 -11.18 -12.35 -14.10
C PHE A 43 -11.74 -13.62 -14.75
N CYS A 44 -11.54 -14.80 -14.15
CA CYS A 44 -12.09 -16.05 -14.65
C CYS A 44 -13.63 -16.07 -14.66
N LEU A 45 -14.28 -15.57 -13.61
CA LEU A 45 -15.74 -15.44 -13.53
C LEU A 45 -16.27 -14.48 -14.60
N PHE A 46 -15.57 -13.37 -14.82
CA PHE A 46 -15.92 -12.44 -15.88
C PHE A 46 -15.86 -13.11 -17.26
N LEU A 47 -14.78 -13.84 -17.55
CA LEU A 47 -14.66 -14.59 -18.80
C LEU A 47 -15.77 -15.64 -18.93
N TYR A 48 -16.01 -16.40 -17.86
CA TYR A 48 -17.08 -17.40 -17.81
C TYR A 48 -18.45 -16.78 -18.12
N SER A 49 -18.74 -15.59 -17.60
CA SER A 49 -20.00 -14.87 -17.86
C SER A 49 -20.31 -14.70 -19.34
N ASN A 50 -19.30 -14.59 -20.21
CA ASN A 50 -19.50 -14.40 -21.65
C ASN A 50 -19.90 -15.69 -22.40
N VAL A 51 -19.81 -16.85 -21.75
CA VAL A 51 -20.27 -18.13 -22.30
C VAL A 51 -21.76 -18.38 -21.97
N LEU A 52 -22.31 -17.66 -21.00
CA LEU A 52 -23.74 -17.74 -20.67
C LEU A 52 -24.61 -16.98 -21.69
N GLU A 53 -25.88 -17.34 -21.72
CA GLU A 53 -26.89 -16.61 -22.50
C GLU A 53 -26.94 -15.15 -22.05
N SER A 54 -26.68 -14.25 -23.00
CA SER A 54 -26.63 -12.81 -22.76
C SER A 54 -27.98 -12.30 -22.27
N GLY A 55 -27.97 -11.54 -21.18
CA GLY A 55 -29.18 -10.98 -20.58
C GLY A 55 -29.91 -11.92 -19.61
N SER A 56 -29.48 -13.18 -19.47
CA SER A 56 -30.05 -14.09 -18.46
C SER A 56 -29.76 -13.62 -17.03
N PRO A 57 -30.57 -14.01 -16.03
CA PRO A 57 -30.30 -13.66 -14.63
C PRO A 57 -28.92 -14.15 -14.14
N LEU A 58 -28.54 -15.38 -14.50
CA LEU A 58 -27.23 -15.94 -14.14
C LEU A 58 -26.06 -15.19 -14.79
N TYR A 59 -26.24 -14.72 -16.04
CA TYR A 59 -25.24 -13.88 -16.72
C TYR A 59 -24.90 -12.64 -15.88
N TRP A 60 -25.91 -11.92 -15.39
CA TRP A 60 -25.72 -10.71 -14.59
C TRP A 60 -25.14 -11.00 -13.20
N GLN A 61 -25.63 -12.03 -12.51
CA GLN A 61 -25.13 -12.41 -11.19
C GLN A 61 -23.65 -12.80 -11.20
N ILE A 62 -23.23 -13.62 -12.16
CA ILE A 62 -21.82 -14.02 -12.27
C ILE A 62 -20.93 -12.81 -12.56
N ARG A 63 -21.43 -11.88 -13.37
CA ARG A 63 -20.69 -10.67 -13.74
C ARG A 63 -20.57 -9.69 -12.58
N GLU A 64 -21.61 -9.56 -11.77
CA GLU A 64 -21.58 -8.77 -10.53
C GLU A 64 -20.53 -9.32 -9.56
N VAL A 65 -20.57 -10.63 -9.28
CA VAL A 65 -19.58 -11.29 -8.42
C VAL A 65 -18.17 -11.12 -8.97
N ALA A 66 -17.99 -11.27 -10.29
CA ALA A 66 -16.70 -11.05 -10.95
C ALA A 66 -16.17 -9.63 -10.72
N LEU A 67 -17.02 -8.62 -10.84
CA LEU A 67 -16.66 -7.21 -10.64
C LEU A 67 -16.35 -6.92 -9.16
N VAL A 68 -17.18 -7.40 -8.22
CA VAL A 68 -16.96 -7.23 -6.78
C VAL A 68 -15.62 -7.83 -6.35
N VAL A 69 -15.38 -9.08 -6.74
CA VAL A 69 -14.13 -9.78 -6.43
C VAL A 69 -12.92 -9.06 -7.05
N GLY A 70 -13.05 -8.54 -8.28
CA GLY A 70 -12.01 -7.74 -8.93
C GLY A 70 -11.74 -6.39 -8.21
N PHE A 71 -12.80 -5.69 -7.79
CA PHE A 71 -12.71 -4.40 -7.09
C PHE A 71 -12.09 -4.54 -5.70
N VAL A 72 -12.28 -5.68 -5.02
CA VAL A 72 -11.64 -5.96 -3.73
C VAL A 72 -10.20 -6.47 -3.90
N GLY A 73 -9.96 -7.28 -4.92
CA GLY A 73 -8.66 -7.91 -5.14
C GLY A 73 -7.52 -6.91 -5.33
N LEU A 74 -7.71 -5.91 -6.20
CA LEU A 74 -6.67 -4.94 -6.53
C LEU A 74 -6.21 -4.07 -5.34
N PRO A 75 -7.10 -3.40 -4.57
CA PRO A 75 -6.66 -2.65 -3.40
C PRO A 75 -6.11 -3.53 -2.28
N SER A 76 -6.48 -4.82 -2.20
CA SER A 76 -5.86 -5.78 -1.26
C SER A 76 -4.39 -6.01 -1.59
N VAL A 77 -4.04 -6.18 -2.88
CA VAL A 77 -2.65 -6.31 -3.33
C VAL A 77 -1.85 -5.03 -3.09
N LEU A 78 -2.46 -3.86 -3.29
CA LEU A 78 -1.76 -2.61 -2.99
C LEU A 78 -1.54 -2.42 -1.48
N LEU A 79 -2.57 -2.72 -0.68
CA LEU A 79 -2.48 -2.63 0.78
C LEU A 79 -1.44 -3.61 1.34
N SER A 80 -1.28 -4.80 0.75
CA SER A 80 -0.27 -5.75 1.20
C SER A 80 1.14 -5.20 1.10
N VAL A 81 1.45 -4.44 0.04
CA VAL A 81 2.76 -3.79 -0.13
C VAL A 81 3.02 -2.79 0.98
N VAL A 82 2.00 -2.00 1.35
CA VAL A 82 2.12 -1.01 2.43
C VAL A 82 2.27 -1.66 3.80
N VAL A 83 1.66 -2.83 4.01
CA VAL A 83 1.82 -3.61 5.25
C VAL A 83 3.19 -4.29 5.32
N LEU A 84 3.68 -4.84 4.21
CA LEU A 84 4.99 -5.49 4.10
C LEU A 84 6.15 -4.50 4.28
N LEU A 85 6.00 -3.29 3.76
CA LEU A 85 7.00 -2.24 3.93
C LEU A 85 6.86 -1.63 5.33
N PRO A 86 7.98 -1.40 6.06
CA PRO A 86 7.97 -0.69 7.35
C PRO A 86 7.79 0.83 7.13
N VAL A 87 6.72 1.20 6.43
CA VAL A 87 6.37 2.60 6.17
C VAL A 87 5.84 3.28 7.42
N GLY A 88 6.09 4.58 7.54
CA GLY A 88 5.64 5.37 8.68
C GLY A 88 4.11 5.34 8.86
N PHE A 89 3.66 5.58 10.10
CA PHE A 89 2.24 5.56 10.49
C PHE A 89 1.34 6.39 9.56
N LYS A 90 1.82 7.57 9.12
CA LYS A 90 1.08 8.46 8.21
C LYS A 90 0.77 7.79 6.88
N THR A 91 1.73 7.07 6.29
CA THR A 91 1.54 6.35 5.02
C THR A 91 0.51 5.24 5.19
N ARG A 92 0.57 4.47 6.29
CA ARG A 92 -0.39 3.40 6.59
C ARG A 92 -1.82 3.91 6.74
N VAL A 93 -2.01 5.05 7.39
CA VAL A 93 -3.34 5.67 7.55
C VAL A 93 -3.87 6.15 6.20
N VAL A 94 -3.04 6.80 5.39
CA VAL A 94 -3.46 7.31 4.07
C VAL A 94 -3.78 6.17 3.11
N SER A 95 -2.97 5.11 3.08
CA SER A 95 -3.27 3.93 2.27
C SER A 95 -4.54 3.24 2.75
N GLY A 96 -4.76 3.12 4.06
CA GLY A 96 -5.98 2.57 4.64
C GLY A 96 -7.22 3.38 4.22
N ALA A 97 -7.13 4.70 4.25
CA ALA A 97 -8.20 5.58 3.78
C ALA A 97 -8.49 5.36 2.28
N GLY A 98 -7.46 5.28 1.44
CA GLY A 98 -7.62 4.97 0.02
C GLY A 98 -8.29 3.62 -0.23
N THR A 99 -7.92 2.59 0.53
CA THR A 99 -8.57 1.27 0.46
C THR A 99 -10.04 1.33 0.87
N LEU A 100 -10.39 2.11 1.90
CA LEU A 100 -11.79 2.31 2.28
C LEU A 100 -12.61 2.97 1.17
N PHE A 101 -12.04 3.90 0.41
CA PHE A 101 -12.69 4.46 -0.78
C PHE A 101 -12.94 3.39 -1.85
N CYS A 102 -11.99 2.48 -2.08
CA CYS A 102 -12.19 1.36 -3.01
C CYS A 102 -13.32 0.43 -2.55
N LEU A 103 -13.41 0.14 -1.25
CA LEU A 103 -14.50 -0.66 -0.69
C LEU A 103 -15.85 0.06 -0.79
N ALA A 104 -15.89 1.37 -0.53
CA ALA A 104 -17.10 2.18 -0.73
C ALA A 104 -17.58 2.12 -2.18
N ALA A 105 -16.67 2.20 -3.15
CA ALA A 105 -17.01 2.03 -4.56
C ALA A 105 -17.52 0.62 -4.88
N THR A 106 -17.04 -0.41 -4.17
CA THR A 106 -17.53 -1.79 -4.32
C THR A 106 -18.98 -1.91 -3.82
N ILE A 107 -19.35 -1.20 -2.75
CA ILE A 107 -20.73 -1.15 -2.25
C ILE A 107 -21.62 -0.44 -3.29
N ILE A 108 -21.19 0.71 -3.79
CA ILE A 108 -21.89 1.45 -4.84
C ILE A 108 -22.10 0.58 -6.10
N LEU A 109 -21.08 -0.20 -6.48
CA LEU A 109 -21.16 -1.14 -7.60
C LEU A 109 -22.32 -2.13 -7.41
N VAL A 110 -22.47 -2.74 -6.24
CA VAL A 110 -23.54 -3.69 -5.94
C VAL A 110 -24.92 -3.02 -5.99
N ASP A 111 -25.03 -1.78 -5.51
CA ASP A 111 -26.30 -1.06 -5.51
C ASP A 111 -26.74 -0.63 -6.94
N VAL A 112 -25.78 -0.36 -7.81
CA VAL A 112 -26.01 0.21 -9.14
C VAL A 112 -26.08 -0.87 -10.23
N PHE A 113 -25.30 -1.94 -10.10
CA PHE A 113 -25.20 -2.99 -11.12
C PHE A 113 -26.34 -4.01 -10.97
N PRO A 114 -26.92 -4.54 -12.07
CA PRO A 114 -26.69 -4.17 -13.46
C PRO A 114 -27.55 -3.00 -13.96
N TYR A 115 -28.66 -2.69 -13.26
CA TYR A 115 -29.77 -1.91 -13.84
C TYR A 115 -29.52 -0.41 -13.96
N ALA A 116 -28.75 0.19 -13.06
CA ALA A 116 -28.43 1.62 -13.06
C ALA A 116 -27.01 1.91 -13.60
N TRP A 117 -26.30 0.89 -14.10
CA TRP A 117 -24.91 0.98 -14.55
C TRP A 117 -24.71 2.03 -15.66
N THR A 118 -25.56 2.00 -16.69
CA THR A 118 -25.56 2.97 -17.78
C THR A 118 -26.96 3.50 -17.96
N THR A 119 -27.21 4.72 -17.50
CA THR A 119 -28.54 5.36 -17.60
C THR A 119 -28.40 6.65 -18.40
N SER A 120 -29.31 6.90 -19.34
CA SER A 120 -29.29 8.11 -20.17
C SER A 120 -29.80 9.37 -19.45
N GLU A 121 -30.47 9.20 -18.30
CA GLU A 121 -31.02 10.27 -17.47
C GLU A 121 -30.41 10.21 -16.06
N GLY A 122 -29.91 11.34 -15.54
CA GLY A 122 -29.35 11.47 -14.18
C GLY A 122 -27.83 11.26 -14.06
N ILE A 123 -27.34 11.08 -12.83
CA ILE A 123 -25.93 10.76 -12.55
C ILE A 123 -25.68 9.32 -12.98
N ASN A 124 -24.78 9.13 -13.95
CA ASN A 124 -24.38 7.82 -14.43
C ASN A 124 -23.75 6.99 -13.31
N GLY A 125 -24.40 5.88 -12.94
CA GLY A 125 -23.94 5.01 -11.85
C GLY A 125 -22.55 4.44 -12.08
N SER A 126 -22.22 4.06 -13.33
CA SER A 126 -20.85 3.65 -13.72
C SER A 126 -19.83 4.76 -13.49
N VAL A 127 -20.12 6.00 -13.91
CA VAL A 127 -19.22 7.15 -13.71
C VAL A 127 -18.96 7.36 -12.22
N TRP A 128 -20.02 7.39 -11.41
CA TRP A 128 -19.90 7.57 -9.96
C TRP A 128 -19.06 6.46 -9.31
N THR A 129 -19.37 5.20 -9.63
CA THR A 129 -18.64 4.02 -9.13
C THR A 129 -17.15 4.09 -9.49
N ILE A 130 -16.84 4.35 -10.77
CA ILE A 130 -15.46 4.38 -11.28
C ILE A 130 -14.71 5.58 -10.70
N SER A 131 -15.34 6.75 -10.56
CA SER A 131 -14.70 7.92 -9.96
C SER A 131 -14.29 7.68 -8.51
N VAL A 132 -15.20 7.17 -7.67
CA VAL A 132 -14.90 6.88 -6.25
C VAL A 132 -13.79 5.82 -6.15
N TYR A 133 -13.85 4.77 -6.97
CA TYR A 133 -12.83 3.72 -7.01
C TYR A 133 -11.46 4.26 -7.43
N ALA A 134 -11.42 5.06 -8.50
CA ALA A 134 -10.19 5.65 -9.01
C ALA A 134 -9.56 6.61 -8.00
N THR A 135 -10.37 7.42 -7.30
CA THR A 135 -9.87 8.28 -6.21
C THR A 135 -9.24 7.46 -5.09
N GLY A 136 -9.89 6.36 -4.68
CA GLY A 136 -9.33 5.45 -3.67
C GLY A 136 -7.99 4.86 -4.13
N LEU A 137 -7.95 4.30 -5.35
CA LEU A 137 -6.73 3.71 -5.91
C LEU A 137 -5.59 4.73 -6.04
N VAL A 138 -5.86 5.91 -6.59
CA VAL A 138 -4.85 6.98 -6.72
C VAL A 138 -4.30 7.34 -5.35
N THR A 139 -5.15 7.43 -4.32
CA THR A 139 -4.71 7.70 -2.94
C THR A 139 -3.77 6.62 -2.43
N VAL A 140 -4.10 5.33 -2.61
CA VAL A 140 -3.23 4.22 -2.20
C VAL A 140 -1.90 4.25 -2.95
N VAL A 141 -1.95 4.37 -4.28
CA VAL A 141 -0.75 4.37 -5.13
C VAL A 141 0.14 5.57 -4.84
N ALA A 142 -0.42 6.77 -4.70
CA ALA A 142 0.33 7.98 -4.37
C ALA A 142 1.00 7.88 -3.00
N SER A 143 0.29 7.36 -1.99
CA SER A 143 0.87 7.17 -0.67
C SER A 143 2.04 6.17 -0.67
N THR A 144 1.88 5.06 -1.40
CA THR A 144 2.91 4.03 -1.54
C THR A 144 4.12 4.57 -2.31
N GLY A 145 3.89 5.23 -3.44
CA GLY A 145 4.94 5.84 -4.27
C GLY A 145 5.72 6.91 -3.52
N ALA A 146 5.05 7.80 -2.79
CA ALA A 146 5.71 8.80 -1.96
C ALA A 146 6.60 8.17 -0.88
N ALA A 147 6.14 7.10 -0.23
CA ALA A 147 6.93 6.38 0.76
C ALA A 147 8.15 5.70 0.15
N LEU A 148 8.00 5.05 -1.01
CA LEU A 148 9.11 4.44 -1.73
C LEU A 148 10.16 5.48 -2.13
N VAL A 149 9.73 6.61 -2.71
CA VAL A 149 10.64 7.70 -3.11
C VAL A 149 11.40 8.24 -1.91
N ALA A 150 10.72 8.49 -0.77
CA ALA A 150 11.37 8.93 0.45
C ALA A 150 12.44 7.92 0.94
N HIS A 151 12.10 6.62 0.94
CA HIS A 151 13.06 5.57 1.29
C HIS A 151 14.26 5.49 0.35
N TYR A 152 14.05 5.68 -0.96
CA TYR A 152 15.15 5.69 -1.93
C TYR A 152 16.07 6.90 -1.72
N LEU A 153 15.52 8.08 -1.46
CA LEU A 153 16.31 9.30 -1.20
C LEU A 153 17.15 9.18 0.07
N GLU A 154 16.59 8.65 1.15
CA GLU A 154 17.30 8.43 2.42
C GLU A 154 18.43 7.40 2.28
N ARG A 155 18.18 6.33 1.51
CA ARG A 155 19.20 5.33 1.21
C ARG A 155 20.34 5.88 0.35
N ALA A 156 20.03 6.75 -0.61
CA ALA A 156 21.03 7.39 -1.46
C ALA A 156 21.91 8.38 -0.68
N THR A 157 21.32 9.18 0.21
CA THR A 157 22.07 10.13 1.07
C THR A 157 22.97 9.41 2.07
N THR A 158 22.45 8.39 2.76
CA THR A 158 23.24 7.58 3.71
C THR A 158 24.44 6.90 3.02
N SER A 159 24.24 6.41 1.78
CA SER A 159 25.34 5.81 1.00
C SER A 159 26.41 6.82 0.59
N SER A 160 26.03 8.08 0.34
CA SER A 160 26.96 9.15 0.00
C SER A 160 27.79 9.56 1.21
N GLU A 161 27.15 9.78 2.36
CA GLU A 161 27.81 10.15 3.61
C GLU A 161 28.78 9.05 4.09
N SER A 162 28.39 7.79 3.94
CA SER A 162 29.28 6.67 4.27
C SER A 162 30.49 6.55 3.33
N ALA A 163 30.40 7.00 2.07
CA ALA A 163 31.54 7.01 1.15
C ALA A 163 32.51 8.16 1.48
N GLU A 164 31.96 9.35 1.81
CA GLU A 164 32.74 10.53 2.18
C GLU A 164 33.43 10.36 3.56
N ALA A 165 32.81 9.64 4.48
CA ALA A 165 33.43 9.25 5.76
C ALA A 165 34.62 8.28 5.58
N VAL A 166 34.57 7.40 4.58
CA VAL A 166 35.68 6.48 4.27
C VAL A 166 36.84 7.25 3.62
N GLU A 167 36.57 8.09 2.63
CA GLU A 167 37.59 8.93 1.97
C GLU A 167 38.31 9.86 2.95
N SER A 168 37.55 10.53 3.83
CA SER A 168 38.13 11.41 4.85
C SER A 168 39.03 10.65 5.82
N SER A 169 38.61 9.47 6.30
CA SER A 169 39.42 8.61 7.18
C SER A 169 40.69 8.07 6.51
N GLU A 170 40.63 7.79 5.20
CA GLU A 170 41.78 7.33 4.41
C GLU A 170 42.79 8.47 4.17
N SER A 171 42.30 9.69 3.91
CA SER A 171 43.15 10.88 3.80
C SER A 171 43.83 11.26 5.12
N GLU A 172 43.13 11.09 6.24
CA GLU A 172 43.67 11.37 7.57
C GLU A 172 44.77 10.34 7.93
N SER A 173 44.55 9.06 7.65
CA SER A 173 45.56 7.99 7.74
C SER A 173 46.79 8.25 6.87
N GLU A 174 46.62 8.70 5.62
CA GLU A 174 47.74 9.02 4.73
C GLU A 174 48.49 10.29 5.15
N SER A 175 47.81 11.25 5.77
CA SER A 175 48.40 12.48 6.31
C SER A 175 49.21 12.25 7.59
N VAL A 176 48.77 11.35 8.46
CA VAL A 176 49.51 10.94 9.67
C VAL A 176 50.79 10.18 9.28
N SER A 177 50.72 9.32 8.26
CA SER A 177 51.86 8.57 7.71
C SER A 177 53.00 9.45 7.18
N LYS A 178 52.69 10.59 6.52
CA LYS A 178 53.72 11.52 6.02
C LYS A 178 54.30 12.41 7.11
N ALA A 179 53.57 12.68 8.19
CA ALA A 179 54.04 13.51 9.30
C ALA A 179 55.01 12.75 10.24
N ASP A 180 54.82 11.44 10.43
CA ASP A 180 55.71 10.61 11.27
C ASP A 180 57.04 10.24 10.57
N VAL A 181 57.12 10.34 9.24
CA VAL A 181 58.35 10.03 8.47
C VAL A 181 59.37 11.17 8.51
N ASP A 182 58.94 12.43 8.68
CA ASP A 182 59.83 13.61 8.70
C ASP A 182 60.48 13.86 10.07
N SER A 183 60.07 13.14 11.13
CA SER A 183 60.69 13.26 12.47
C SER A 183 61.87 12.32 12.72
N ASP A 184 62.18 11.42 11.77
CA ASP A 184 63.22 10.39 11.88
C ASP A 184 64.39 10.56 10.88
N ILE A 185 64.48 11.70 10.18
CA ILE A 185 65.65 12.12 9.36
C ILE A 185 66.38 13.28 10.05
#